data_AF-A0A2D9CAK2-F1
#
_entry.id   AF-A0A2D9CAK2-F1
#
_cell.length_a   1.000
_cell.length_b   1.000
_cell.length_c   1.000
_cell.angle_alpha   90.00
_cell.angle_beta   90.00
_cell.angle_gamma   90.00
#
_symmetry.space_group_name_H-M   'P 1'
#
loop_
_entity.id
_entity.type
_entity.pdbx_description
1 polymer ?
#
loop_
_entity_poly.entity_id
_entity_poly.type
_entity_poly.pdbx_seq_one_letter_code
_entity_poly.pdbx_strand_id
1 'polypeptide(L)'
;MHDLGFALDGLYAAGWWPSDSDDCRLSEDSRWYPSHNAILSEFTRRGIDLVITMPLSGHPVTVRWSTPQSGAQTVTARTQTEALLLAFARSFPRPDLYSGLGSGRRSGRRSGQILSHTQN
;
A
#
# COMPACT_ATOMS: atom_id res chain seq x y z
N MET A 1 19.44 -3.34 -12.51
CA MET A 1 19.43 -3.92 -11.15
C MET A 1 18.76 -2.90 -10.25
N HIS A 2 17.70 -3.27 -9.53
CA HIS A 2 16.98 -2.34 -8.67
C HIS A 2 17.41 -2.55 -7.23
N ASP A 3 17.72 -1.45 -6.55
CA ASP A 3 18.04 -1.40 -5.12
C ASP A 3 16.76 -1.03 -4.34
N LEU A 4 16.75 -1.22 -3.02
CA LEU A 4 15.63 -0.83 -2.16
C LEU A 4 15.26 0.65 -2.38
N GLY A 5 16.24 1.52 -2.58
CA GLY A 5 16.01 2.93 -2.89
C GLY A 5 15.14 3.15 -4.14
N PHE A 6 15.35 2.37 -5.21
CA PHE A 6 14.55 2.48 -6.44
C PHE A 6 13.11 2.02 -6.23
N ALA A 7 12.90 0.97 -5.43
CA ALA A 7 11.56 0.51 -5.08
C ALA A 7 10.81 1.58 -4.26
N LEU A 8 11.51 2.26 -3.36
CA LEU A 8 10.98 3.38 -2.59
C LEU A 8 10.64 4.58 -3.47
N ASP A 9 11.51 4.93 -4.43
CA ASP A 9 11.22 6.02 -5.38
C ASP A 9 9.94 5.73 -6.17
N GLY A 10 9.77 4.49 -6.64
CA GLY A 10 8.54 4.05 -7.29
C GLY A 10 7.31 4.16 -6.39
N LEU A 11 7.45 3.80 -5.12
CA LEU A 11 6.37 3.89 -4.12
C LEU A 11 5.94 5.33 -3.85
N TYR A 12 6.89 6.23 -3.62
CA TYR A 12 6.59 7.66 -3.43
C TYR A 12 6.07 8.31 -4.71
N ALA A 13 6.59 7.93 -5.89
CA ALA A 13 6.08 8.40 -7.17
C ALA A 13 4.65 7.89 -7.47
N ALA A 14 4.23 6.78 -6.86
CA ALA A 14 2.86 6.30 -6.90
C ALA A 14 1.92 7.09 -5.95
N GLY A 15 2.47 7.95 -5.10
CA GLY A 15 1.73 8.82 -4.19
C GLY A 15 1.47 8.23 -2.80
N TRP A 16 2.16 7.16 -2.42
CA TRP A 16 2.02 6.56 -1.09
C TRP A 16 2.71 7.41 0.00
N TRP A 17 2.09 7.50 1.17
CA TRP A 17 2.63 8.15 2.36
C TRP A 17 2.57 7.22 3.59
N PRO A 18 3.40 7.45 4.62
CA PRO A 18 3.38 6.65 5.85
C PRO A 18 2.02 6.62 6.56
N SER A 19 1.22 7.67 6.39
CA SER A 19 -0.14 7.75 6.92
C SER A 19 -1.14 6.81 6.24
N ASP A 20 -0.81 6.23 5.08
CA ASP A 20 -1.65 5.30 4.32
C ASP A 20 -1.50 3.85 4.79
N SER A 21 -0.64 3.57 5.78
CA SER A 21 -0.41 2.21 6.27
C SER A 21 -0.23 2.18 7.78
N ASP A 22 -0.92 1.23 8.42
CA ASP A 22 -0.92 1.11 9.88
C ASP A 22 0.42 0.60 10.45
N ASP A 23 1.26 -0.02 9.62
CA ASP A 23 2.56 -0.55 10.02
C ASP A 23 3.66 -0.16 9.01
N CYS A 24 4.54 0.74 9.44
CA CYS A 24 5.63 1.30 8.65
C CYS A 24 6.99 0.98 9.27
N ARG A 25 7.98 0.73 8.42
CA ARG A 25 9.39 0.53 8.77
C ARG A 25 10.24 1.65 8.20
N LEU A 26 11.34 1.95 8.87
CA LEU A 26 12.33 2.92 8.41
C LEU A 26 13.46 2.19 7.67
N SER A 27 13.78 2.67 6.47
CA SER A 27 14.93 2.19 5.69
C SER A 27 16.23 2.79 6.24
N GLU A 28 17.38 2.21 5.87
CA GLU A 28 18.71 2.75 6.21
C GLU A 28 18.90 4.19 5.71
N ASP A 29 18.24 4.53 4.59
CA ASP A 29 18.22 5.86 3.99
C ASP A 29 17.21 6.83 4.66
N SER A 30 16.71 6.50 5.85
CA SER A 30 15.74 7.30 6.62
C SER A 30 14.40 7.55 5.92
N ARG A 31 14.05 6.72 4.92
CA ARG A 31 12.75 6.74 4.24
C ARG A 31 11.82 5.68 4.81
N TRP A 32 10.57 6.07 5.06
CA TRP A 32 9.54 5.19 5.59
C TRP A 32 8.92 4.34 4.48
N TYR A 33 8.57 3.10 4.79
CA TYR A 33 7.91 2.20 3.84
C TYR A 33 7.01 1.21 4.58
N PRO A 34 5.95 0.69 3.95
CA PRO A 34 5.04 -0.24 4.61
C PRO A 34 5.73 -1.57 4.87
N SER A 35 5.44 -2.18 6.01
CA SER A 35 5.97 -3.51 6.33
C SER A 35 5.39 -4.58 5.38
N HIS A 36 6.01 -5.76 5.32
CA HIS A 36 5.47 -6.88 4.56
C HIS A 36 4.03 -7.22 4.96
N ASN A 37 3.72 -7.17 6.26
CA ASN A 37 2.38 -7.47 6.75
C ASN A 37 1.37 -6.39 6.35
N ALA A 38 1.77 -5.12 6.37
CA ALA A 38 0.93 -4.03 5.89
C ALA A 38 0.59 -4.20 4.41
N ILE A 39 1.60 -4.49 3.57
CA ILE A 39 1.40 -4.73 2.13
C ILE A 39 0.44 -5.90 1.92
N LEU A 40 0.70 -7.07 2.54
CA LEU A 40 -0.16 -8.24 2.37
C LEU A 40 -1.59 -7.98 2.83
N SER A 41 -1.77 -7.31 3.97
CA SER A 41 -3.08 -6.92 4.49
C SER A 41 -3.81 -5.96 3.54
N GLU A 42 -3.09 -5.05 2.90
CA GLU A 42 -3.63 -4.17 1.88
C GLU A 42 -4.16 -4.94 0.67
N PHE A 43 -3.34 -5.85 0.12
CA PHE A 43 -3.71 -6.70 -1.01
C PHE A 43 -4.93 -7.57 -0.67
N THR A 44 -4.94 -8.22 0.50
CA THR A 44 -6.08 -9.02 0.98
C THR A 44 -7.34 -8.18 1.14
N ARG A 45 -7.25 -6.99 1.75
CA ARG A 45 -8.40 -6.08 1.93
C ARG A 45 -8.98 -5.59 0.60
N ARG A 46 -8.15 -5.49 -0.45
CA ARG A 46 -8.59 -5.14 -1.81
C ARG A 46 -9.07 -6.34 -2.63
N GLY A 47 -9.00 -7.56 -2.08
CA GLY A 47 -9.36 -8.79 -2.79
C GLY A 47 -8.41 -9.11 -3.96
N ILE A 48 -7.16 -8.63 -3.89
CA ILE A 48 -6.15 -8.88 -4.91
C ILE A 48 -5.35 -10.12 -4.51
N ASP A 49 -5.35 -11.12 -5.38
CA ASP A 49 -4.54 -12.33 -5.19
C ASP A 49 -3.07 -12.01 -5.48
N LEU A 50 -2.20 -12.28 -4.50
CA LEU A 50 -0.77 -12.02 -4.58
C LEU A 50 0.01 -13.32 -4.34
N VAL A 51 0.87 -13.66 -5.30
CA VAL A 51 1.72 -14.85 -5.28
C VAL A 51 3.18 -14.42 -5.25
N ILE A 52 3.90 -14.85 -4.21
CA ILE A 52 5.34 -14.63 -4.05
C ILE A 52 6.06 -15.94 -4.36
N THR A 53 6.91 -15.92 -5.37
CA THR A 53 7.81 -17.03 -5.69
C THR A 53 9.22 -16.68 -5.22
N MET A 54 9.68 -17.36 -4.18
CA MET A 54 11.05 -17.28 -3.66
C MET A 54 11.85 -18.46 -4.21
N PRO A 55 12.70 -18.24 -5.22
CA PRO A 55 13.51 -19.33 -5.76
C PRO A 55 14.69 -19.67 -4.83
N LEU A 56 15.33 -20.80 -5.11
CA LEU A 56 16.58 -21.20 -4.45
C LEU A 56 17.69 -20.17 -4.69
N SER A 57 18.67 -20.13 -3.80
CA SER A 57 19.75 -19.15 -3.74
C SER A 57 20.31 -18.75 -5.12
N GLY A 58 20.35 -17.44 -5.39
CA GLY A 58 20.92 -16.87 -6.62
C GLY A 58 19.91 -16.42 -7.69
N HIS A 59 18.63 -16.73 -7.51
CA HIS A 59 17.57 -16.29 -8.42
C HIS A 59 16.74 -15.13 -7.83
N PRO A 60 16.14 -14.26 -8.68
CA PRO A 60 15.35 -13.12 -8.20
C PRO A 60 14.00 -13.56 -7.64
N VAL A 61 13.57 -12.90 -6.56
CA VAL A 61 12.23 -13.05 -6.01
C VAL A 61 11.23 -12.49 -7.03
N THR A 62 10.19 -13.28 -7.33
CA THR A 62 9.13 -12.88 -8.25
C THR A 62 7.85 -12.65 -7.46
N VAL A 63 7.19 -11.51 -7.66
CA VAL A 63 5.87 -11.22 -7.10
C VAL A 63 4.91 -11.02 -8.26
N ARG A 64 3.83 -11.80 -8.26
CA ARG A 64 2.75 -11.71 -9.23
C ARG A 64 1.46 -11.32 -8.51
N TRP A 65 0.71 -10.40 -9.06
CA TRP A 65 -0.62 -10.04 -8.56
C TRP A 65 -1.58 -9.85 -9.73
N SER A 66 -2.88 -9.91 -9.49
CA SER A 66 -3.87 -9.70 -10.55
C SER A 66 -4.99 -8.78 -10.07
N THR A 67 -5.25 -7.73 -10.84
CA THR A 67 -6.40 -6.85 -10.58
C THR A 67 -7.45 -7.03 -11.67
N PRO A 68 -8.75 -6.82 -11.37
CA PRO A 68 -9.80 -6.88 -12.39
C PRO A 68 -9.59 -5.89 -13.55
N GLN A 69 -8.92 -4.77 -13.28
CA GLN A 69 -8.74 -3.65 -14.21
C GLN A 69 -7.50 -3.82 -15.10
N SER A 70 -6.43 -4.42 -14.59
CA SER A 70 -5.14 -4.50 -15.29
C SER A 70 -4.67 -5.92 -15.60
N GLY A 71 -5.43 -6.93 -15.15
CA GLY A 71 -5.06 -8.33 -15.30
C GLY A 71 -3.85 -8.71 -14.45
N ALA A 72 -3.22 -9.83 -14.80
CA ALA A 72 -2.06 -10.36 -14.08
C ALA A 72 -0.79 -9.56 -14.41
N GLN A 73 -0.14 -9.06 -13.37
CA GLN A 73 1.10 -8.28 -13.43
C GLN A 73 2.18 -8.97 -12.61
N THR A 74 3.45 -8.80 -13.02
CA THR A 74 4.59 -9.44 -12.36
C THR A 74 5.75 -8.46 -12.21
N VAL A 75 6.46 -8.55 -11.08
CA VAL A 75 7.74 -7.87 -10.83
C VAL A 75 8.76 -8.87 -10.31
N THR A 76 10.03 -8.59 -10.57
CA THR A 76 11.16 -9.35 -10.04
C THR A 76 12.15 -8.44 -9.35
N ALA A 77 12.68 -8.87 -8.22
CA ALA A 77 13.70 -8.13 -7.47
C ALA A 77 14.69 -9.07 -6.77
N ARG A 78 15.74 -8.52 -6.16
CA ARG A 78 16.74 -9.34 -5.45
C ARG A 78 16.23 -9.79 -4.09
N THR A 79 15.51 -8.91 -3.42
CA THR A 79 14.94 -9.19 -2.10
C THR A 79 13.43 -9.25 -2.16
N GLN A 80 12.84 -9.97 -1.21
CA GLN A 80 11.38 -10.02 -1.06
C GLN A 80 10.79 -8.63 -0.80
N THR A 81 11.48 -7.81 0.02
CA THR A 81 11.07 -6.44 0.36
C THR A 81 10.96 -5.57 -0.89
N GLU A 82 11.99 -5.57 -1.75
CA GLU A 82 11.97 -4.82 -3.00
C GLU A 82 10.83 -5.26 -3.91
N ALA A 83 10.66 -6.58 -4.09
CA ALA A 83 9.64 -7.11 -4.99
C ALA A 83 8.23 -6.75 -4.50
N LEU A 84 7.99 -6.82 -3.19
CA LEU A 84 6.72 -6.43 -2.60
C LEU A 84 6.46 -4.93 -2.71
N LEU A 85 7.46 -4.07 -2.46
CA LEU A 85 7.30 -2.62 -2.61
C LEU A 85 7.02 -2.22 -4.06
N LEU A 86 7.71 -2.84 -5.02
CA LEU A 86 7.46 -2.60 -6.45
C LEU A 86 6.06 -3.06 -6.87
N ALA A 87 5.61 -4.23 -6.40
CA ALA A 87 4.26 -4.72 -6.65
C ALA A 87 3.22 -3.77 -6.04
N PHE A 88 3.46 -3.36 -4.78
CA PHE A 88 2.57 -2.46 -4.06
C PHE A 88 2.47 -1.09 -4.74
N ALA A 89 3.60 -0.48 -5.10
CA ALA A 89 3.66 0.79 -5.82
C ALA A 89 2.87 0.75 -7.15
N ARG A 90 2.94 -0.36 -7.89
CA ARG A 90 2.20 -0.53 -9.16
C ARG A 90 0.72 -0.85 -8.96
N SER A 91 0.37 -1.48 -7.85
CA SER A 91 -1.03 -1.76 -7.47
C SER A 91 -1.72 -0.56 -6.83
N PHE A 92 -0.96 0.44 -6.39
CA PHE A 92 -1.49 1.66 -5.85
C PHE A 92 -2.12 2.45 -7.01
N PRO A 93 -3.43 2.75 -6.95
CA PRO A 93 -4.02 3.64 -7.92
C PRO A 93 -3.28 4.96 -7.78
N ARG A 94 -2.73 5.48 -8.88
CA ARG A 94 -2.36 6.90 -8.89
C ARG A 94 -3.64 7.63 -8.51
N PRO A 95 -3.65 8.45 -7.46
CA PRO A 95 -4.74 9.39 -7.32
C PRO A 95 -4.64 10.24 -8.57
N ASP A 96 -5.52 9.98 -9.54
CA ASP A 96 -5.69 10.85 -10.68
C ASP A 96 -5.75 12.27 -10.10
N LEU A 97 -4.79 13.08 -10.52
CA LEU A 97 -4.72 14.51 -10.27
C LEU A 97 -6.14 15.05 -10.19
N TYR A 98 -6.58 15.45 -8.98
CA TYR A 98 -7.66 16.40 -8.77
C TYR A 98 -8.80 16.32 -9.80
N SER A 99 -9.32 15.12 -10.08
CA SER A 99 -10.50 14.98 -10.93
C SER A 99 -11.70 15.18 -10.01
N GLY A 100 -12.18 16.42 -10.01
CA GLY A 100 -13.15 16.95 -9.07
C GLY A 100 -14.47 16.17 -8.94
N LEU A 101 -15.17 16.53 -7.85
CA LEU A 101 -16.54 16.16 -7.47
C LEU A 101 -16.69 14.75 -6.85
N GLY A 102 -16.74 14.68 -5.52
CA GLY A 102 -17.14 13.44 -4.84
C GLY A 102 -17.03 13.39 -3.32
N SER A 103 -17.62 14.36 -2.62
CA SER A 103 -18.32 14.20 -1.33
C SER A 103 -17.97 13.04 -0.39
N GLY A 104 -17.56 13.37 0.86
CA GLY A 104 -18.10 12.63 2.01
C GLY A 104 -17.18 12.31 3.19
N ARG A 105 -17.04 13.27 4.10
CA ARG A 105 -17.02 13.06 5.57
C ARG A 105 -15.86 12.23 6.16
N ARG A 106 -14.72 12.89 6.39
CA ARG A 106 -14.01 12.77 7.68
C ARG A 106 -14.82 13.53 8.74
N SER A 107 -15.81 12.88 9.34
CA SER A 107 -16.40 13.36 10.60
C SER A 107 -15.61 12.73 11.73
N GLY A 108 -14.71 13.53 12.30
CA GLY A 108 -14.05 13.20 13.54
C GLY A 108 -15.06 13.08 14.68
N ARG A 109 -14.79 12.13 15.57
CA ARG A 109 -15.22 12.09 16.97
C ARG A 109 -15.56 13.48 17.52
N ARG A 110 -16.81 13.64 17.98
CA ARG A 110 -17.06 14.22 19.30
C ARG A 110 -18.24 13.52 19.95
N SER A 111 -17.90 12.72 20.95
CA SER A 111 -18.78 12.34 22.04
C SER A 111 -19.48 13.58 22.59
N GLY A 112 -20.79 13.48 22.76
CA GLY A 112 -21.63 14.55 23.27
C GLY A 112 -23.05 14.04 23.49
N GLN A 113 -23.16 12.89 24.16
CA GLN A 113 -24.43 12.38 24.66
C GLN A 113 -24.81 13.23 25.89
N ILE A 114 -25.75 14.16 25.74
CA ILE A 114 -26.52 14.70 26.87
C ILE A 114 -27.98 14.73 26.43
N LEU A 115 -28.64 13.59 26.64
CA LEU A 115 -30.09 13.50 26.78
C LEU A 115 -30.41 13.83 28.23
N SER A 116 -31.24 14.84 28.50
CA SER A 116 -32.17 14.84 29.63
C SER A 116 -33.25 15.92 29.48
N HIS A 117 -34.46 15.42 29.23
CA HIS A 117 -35.74 15.87 29.76
C HIS A 117 -36.18 17.33 29.56
N THR A 118 -37.08 17.51 28.60
CA THR A 118 -38.21 18.44 28.74
C THR A 118 -39.41 17.62 29.18
N GLN A 119 -39.90 17.83 30.40
CA GLN A 119 -41.28 17.49 30.74
C GLN A 119 -41.83 18.45 31.81
N ASN A 120 -42.97 19.02 31.43
CA ASN A 120 -43.96 19.81 32.19
C ASN A 120 -43.72 21.33 32.32
#